data_AF-A0A1M5IL12-F1
#
_entry.id   AF-A0A1M5IL12-F1
#
_cell.length_a   1.000
_cell.length_b   1.000
_cell.length_c   1.000
_cell.angle_alpha   90.00
_cell.angle_beta   90.00
_cell.angle_gamma   90.00
#
_symmetry.space_group_name_H-M   'P 1'
#
loop_
_entity.id
_entity.type
_entity.pdbx_description
1 polymer ?
#
loop_
_entity_poly.entity_id
_entity_poly.type
_entity_poly.pdbx_seq_one_letter_code
_entity_poly.pdbx_strand_id
1 'polypeptide(L)'
;MRQLLLAGAVAAGLCPVPSVAANVGKCHFDTATLSFQGTDSQQAACLLRKVGRLGAVSPAPAVLPASLAGLIGQPATLSKTDIAAYLARSNITETEVGGPLADPLSHARAGDVRAPQARYFVIHDTSAPTLSQADPWPEDRAVDTISSTAAHVFVGRIGTLKAPNSFAVPMRATKLESRVVGTPSKGLFLHIELLQPRKTIRIGRALIDADAPDPGFTPVQYERLALLYTVASARRGNWLVPAFHAAIDEGLSDAHDDPQKFDMAAFAAALVSVQAAIAQHADAAPAAIAVDPMTTGATGADPEAVCRRLVAGLPSLSGGRELVAANSGGETFRQLYADCDRTNLFGGRSLPTYNGRRLKCSTDPNNLAALKTWGDGTVVFTAKASVDADGSPVIGGSGWPNQVQTWLNFDRGSEFIFANAEEIPFIVVPQRTPDRQISFQRDTGIGPGDLAIAIKGDKCSFGVVGDSGPWFRIGEASMRTQADLGNPQCARQDEHPCKRLRGGSGIGIAAGVTYVVFPKTRPRPLLSQTAAEVAAREGAAKAAGFLAANSR
;
A
#
# COMPACT_ATOMS: atom_id res chain seq x y z
N MET A 1 45.13 -10.79 -73.57
CA MET A 1 43.69 -10.47 -73.52
C MET A 1 43.24 -10.35 -72.08
N ARG A 2 43.06 -9.13 -71.57
CA ARG A 2 41.92 -8.70 -70.72
C ARG A 2 42.16 -7.25 -70.29
N GLN A 3 41.22 -6.41 -70.69
CA GLN A 3 41.24 -4.95 -70.57
C GLN A 3 41.07 -4.50 -69.12
N LEU A 4 41.81 -3.45 -68.75
CA LEU A 4 41.45 -2.56 -67.65
C LEU A 4 40.13 -1.86 -67.99
N LEU A 5 39.17 -1.91 -67.07
CA LEU A 5 38.01 -1.01 -67.04
C LEU A 5 38.07 -0.21 -65.75
N LEU A 6 38.42 1.07 -65.89
CA LEU A 6 38.13 2.11 -64.89
C LEU A 6 36.61 2.30 -64.84
N ALA A 7 36.01 2.08 -63.67
CA ALA A 7 34.66 2.57 -63.37
C ALA A 7 34.79 3.77 -62.42
N GLY A 8 34.50 4.95 -62.95
CA GLY A 8 34.48 6.20 -62.21
C GLY A 8 33.37 6.23 -61.16
N ALA A 9 33.71 6.71 -59.97
CA ALA A 9 32.77 7.00 -58.91
C ALA A 9 31.92 8.23 -59.28
N VAL A 10 30.62 8.02 -59.50
CA VAL A 10 29.63 9.10 -59.47
C VAL A 10 29.12 9.20 -58.03
N ALA A 11 29.70 10.12 -57.27
CA ALA A 11 29.14 10.55 -55.99
C ALA A 11 27.87 11.37 -56.28
N ALA A 12 26.73 10.67 -56.39
CA ALA A 12 25.44 11.32 -56.30
C ALA A 12 25.27 11.84 -54.87
N GLY A 13 25.53 13.14 -54.67
CA GLY A 13 25.18 13.84 -53.45
C GLY A 13 23.68 13.73 -53.22
N LEU A 14 23.28 12.77 -52.39
CA LEU A 14 21.96 12.71 -51.79
C LEU A 14 21.84 13.95 -50.89
N CYS A 15 21.28 15.04 -51.44
CA CYS A 15 20.70 16.07 -50.59
C CYS A 15 19.67 15.38 -49.70
N PRO A 16 19.78 15.45 -48.36
CA PRO A 16 18.74 14.93 -47.50
C PRO A 16 17.47 15.72 -47.79
N VAL A 17 16.47 15.05 -48.37
CA VAL A 17 15.13 15.61 -48.48
C VAL A 17 14.69 15.92 -47.05
N PRO A 18 14.34 17.17 -46.70
CA PRO A 18 13.86 17.47 -45.37
C PRO A 18 12.62 16.62 -45.12
N SER A 19 12.71 15.78 -44.09
CA SER A 19 11.57 15.05 -43.54
C SER A 19 10.46 16.05 -43.28
N VAL A 20 9.42 16.04 -44.11
CA VAL A 20 8.25 16.91 -43.93
C VAL A 20 7.67 16.60 -42.55
N ALA A 21 7.50 17.65 -41.72
CA ALA A 21 6.84 17.52 -40.44
C ALA A 21 5.48 16.84 -40.65
N ALA A 22 5.29 15.70 -40.00
CA ALA A 22 4.07 14.91 -40.13
C ALA A 22 3.37 14.89 -38.77
N ASN A 23 2.06 15.14 -38.79
CA ASN A 23 1.20 14.91 -37.63
C ASN A 23 0.73 13.47 -37.68
N VAL A 24 1.11 12.67 -36.67
CA VAL A 24 0.85 11.24 -36.61
C VAL A 24 -0.16 10.93 -35.52
N GLY A 25 -1.11 10.03 -35.82
CA GLY A 25 -2.08 9.54 -34.86
C GLY A 25 -3.13 10.58 -34.48
N LYS A 26 -4.12 10.15 -33.68
CA LYS A 26 -5.29 10.97 -33.34
C LYS A 26 -4.98 12.12 -32.36
N CYS A 27 -3.92 11.99 -31.57
CA CYS A 27 -3.44 13.08 -30.71
C CYS A 27 -2.40 13.99 -31.40
N HIS A 28 -2.23 13.83 -32.73
CA HIS A 28 -1.40 14.70 -33.58
C HIS A 28 0.03 14.88 -33.05
N PHE A 29 0.80 13.79 -33.00
CA PHE A 29 2.23 13.85 -32.70
C PHE A 29 2.98 14.50 -33.86
N ASP A 30 3.66 15.61 -33.60
CA ASP A 30 4.51 16.31 -34.56
C ASP A 30 5.94 15.76 -34.51
N THR A 31 6.36 15.17 -35.62
CA THR A 31 7.69 14.55 -35.76
C THR A 31 8.86 15.54 -35.76
N ALA A 32 8.61 16.82 -36.00
CA ALA A 32 9.63 17.86 -35.97
C ALA A 32 9.86 18.38 -34.55
N THR A 33 8.78 18.69 -33.83
CA THR A 33 8.85 19.21 -32.45
C THR A 33 8.96 18.13 -31.38
N LEU A 34 8.74 16.86 -31.75
CA LEU A 34 8.71 15.71 -30.83
C LEU A 34 7.69 15.95 -29.70
N SER A 35 6.50 16.38 -30.09
CA SER A 35 5.41 16.76 -29.18
C SER A 35 4.07 16.29 -29.71
N PHE A 36 3.15 15.89 -28.83
CA PHE A 36 1.73 15.93 -29.19
C PHE A 36 1.22 17.37 -29.20
N GLN A 37 0.13 17.59 -29.91
CA GLN A 37 -0.48 18.91 -30.05
C GLN A 37 -1.13 19.38 -28.74
N GLY A 38 -0.97 20.67 -28.43
CA GLY A 38 -1.62 21.35 -27.30
C GLY A 38 -0.74 21.47 -26.06
N THR A 39 -1.32 22.01 -24.99
CA THR A 39 -0.71 22.07 -23.65
C THR A 39 -0.53 20.67 -23.07
N ASP A 40 0.37 20.51 -22.10
CA ASP A 40 0.62 19.22 -21.45
C ASP A 40 -0.66 18.57 -20.89
N SER A 41 -1.58 19.36 -20.31
CA SER A 41 -2.88 18.86 -19.84
C SER A 41 -3.81 18.44 -20.98
N GLN A 42 -3.82 19.16 -22.12
CA GLN A 42 -4.58 18.78 -23.31
C GLN A 42 -4.02 17.50 -23.95
N GLN A 43 -2.69 17.36 -24.00
CA GLN A 43 -2.03 16.15 -24.45
C GLN A 43 -2.41 14.96 -23.55
N ALA A 44 -2.33 15.09 -22.23
CA ALA A 44 -2.73 14.05 -21.29
C ALA A 44 -4.22 13.66 -21.45
N ALA A 45 -5.12 14.64 -21.58
CA ALA A 45 -6.53 14.35 -21.83
C ALA A 45 -6.75 13.57 -23.13
N CYS A 46 -5.97 13.84 -24.18
CA CYS A 46 -6.02 13.05 -25.41
C CYS A 46 -5.39 11.66 -25.25
N LEU A 47 -4.29 11.54 -24.50
CA LEU A 47 -3.51 10.30 -24.40
C LEU A 47 -4.02 9.33 -23.33
N LEU A 48 -4.86 9.78 -22.40
CA LEU A 48 -5.46 8.95 -21.34
C LEU A 48 -6.90 8.53 -21.65
N ARG A 49 -7.31 8.60 -22.93
CA ARG A 49 -8.64 8.19 -23.36
C ARG A 49 -8.87 6.71 -23.05
N LYS A 50 -10.04 6.39 -22.51
CA LYS A 50 -10.39 5.04 -22.06
C LYS A 50 -10.12 4.02 -23.17
N VAL A 51 -9.34 2.99 -22.84
CA VAL A 51 -9.03 1.88 -23.73
C VAL A 51 -10.02 0.75 -23.49
N GLY A 52 -10.75 0.41 -24.53
CA GLY A 52 -11.63 -0.75 -24.58
C GLY A 52 -10.94 -1.93 -25.26
N ARG A 53 -11.66 -3.05 -25.24
CA ARG A 53 -11.29 -4.31 -25.88
C ARG A 53 -10.81 -4.11 -27.32
N LEU A 54 -9.78 -4.85 -27.75
CA LEU A 54 -9.29 -4.86 -29.14
C LEU A 54 -8.82 -3.48 -29.65
N GLY A 55 -8.30 -2.64 -28.75
CA GLY A 55 -7.71 -1.35 -29.08
C GLY A 55 -8.77 -0.27 -29.35
N ALA A 56 -10.01 -0.48 -28.90
CA ALA A 56 -11.08 0.49 -29.04
C ALA A 56 -10.86 1.67 -28.07
N VAL A 57 -10.12 2.68 -28.52
CA VAL A 57 -9.89 3.90 -27.75
C VAL A 57 -11.09 4.84 -27.87
N SER A 58 -11.58 5.35 -26.73
CA SER A 58 -12.67 6.32 -26.70
C SER A 58 -12.40 7.50 -27.63
N PRO A 59 -13.40 8.00 -28.39
CA PRO A 59 -13.21 9.16 -29.26
C PRO A 59 -13.12 10.48 -28.49
N ALA A 60 -13.76 10.56 -27.33
CA ALA A 60 -13.75 11.76 -26.50
C ALA A 60 -12.48 11.82 -25.63
N PRO A 61 -11.88 13.02 -25.42
CA PRO A 61 -10.81 13.21 -24.44
C PRO A 61 -11.19 12.69 -23.05
N ALA A 62 -10.20 12.25 -22.29
CA ALA A 62 -10.37 11.82 -20.92
C ALA A 62 -10.73 13.00 -20.01
N VAL A 63 -11.66 12.76 -19.09
CA VAL A 63 -11.92 13.66 -17.96
C VAL A 63 -10.89 13.35 -16.88
N LEU A 64 -9.95 14.27 -16.67
CA LEU A 64 -8.87 14.09 -15.71
C LEU A 64 -9.32 14.53 -14.31
N PRO A 65 -9.14 13.70 -13.27
CA PRO A 65 -9.34 14.12 -11.89
C PRO A 65 -8.46 15.34 -11.55
N ALA A 66 -8.99 16.27 -10.75
CA ALA A 66 -8.31 17.54 -10.45
C ALA A 66 -6.90 17.34 -9.84
N SER A 67 -6.73 16.32 -9.01
CA SER A 67 -5.43 15.99 -8.39
C SER A 67 -4.37 15.54 -9.40
N LEU A 68 -4.76 15.00 -10.55
CA LEU A 68 -3.84 14.67 -11.64
C LEU A 68 -3.69 15.86 -12.59
N ALA A 69 -4.81 16.48 -12.98
CA ALA A 69 -4.82 17.61 -13.92
C ALA A 69 -3.99 18.81 -13.42
N GLY A 70 -4.02 19.08 -12.11
CA GLY A 70 -3.27 20.16 -11.48
C GLY A 70 -1.76 19.94 -11.41
N LEU A 71 -1.26 18.73 -11.71
CA LEU A 71 0.17 18.41 -11.68
C LEU A 71 0.78 18.48 -13.08
N ILE A 72 0.10 17.93 -14.08
CA ILE A 72 0.65 17.70 -15.42
C ILE A 72 1.29 18.98 -16.00
N GLY A 73 2.57 18.89 -16.37
CA GLY A 73 3.37 19.99 -16.92
C GLY A 73 3.88 21.02 -15.90
N GLN A 74 3.33 21.02 -14.68
CA GLN A 74 3.75 21.92 -13.61
C GLN A 74 5.13 21.52 -13.04
N PRO A 75 5.84 22.45 -12.39
CA PRO A 75 7.04 22.11 -11.62
C PRO A 75 6.76 21.00 -10.61
N ALA A 76 7.63 19.99 -10.57
CA ALA A 76 7.60 18.95 -9.55
C ALA A 76 8.29 19.48 -8.29
N THR A 77 7.50 19.83 -7.28
CA THR A 77 7.99 20.52 -6.07
C THR A 77 8.46 19.59 -4.96
N LEU A 78 8.19 18.28 -5.07
CA LEU A 78 8.67 17.31 -4.09
C LEU A 78 10.19 17.17 -4.17
N SER A 79 10.87 17.28 -3.02
CA SER A 79 12.31 17.16 -2.94
C SER A 79 12.76 15.73 -3.26
N LYS A 80 13.85 15.61 -4.02
CA LYS A 80 14.51 14.32 -4.23
C LYS A 80 14.96 13.71 -2.90
N THR A 81 15.30 14.52 -1.90
CA THR A 81 15.65 14.05 -0.56
C THR A 81 14.46 13.39 0.14
N ASP A 82 13.27 13.98 0.05
CA ASP A 82 12.06 13.44 0.67
C ASP A 82 11.63 12.14 -0.01
N ILE A 83 11.78 12.10 -1.33
CA ILE A 83 11.56 10.89 -2.12
C ILE A 83 12.55 9.80 -1.69
N ALA A 84 13.84 10.11 -1.59
CA ALA A 84 14.85 9.15 -1.12
C ALA A 84 14.52 8.61 0.28
N ALA A 85 14.12 9.49 1.19
CA ALA A 85 13.73 9.13 2.54
C ALA A 85 12.48 8.24 2.54
N TYR A 86 11.48 8.54 1.70
CA TYR A 86 10.30 7.69 1.52
C TYR A 86 10.68 6.31 1.00
N LEU A 87 11.50 6.23 -0.05
CA LEU A 87 11.98 4.97 -0.62
C LEU A 87 12.69 4.11 0.44
N ALA A 88 13.60 4.70 1.22
CA ALA A 88 14.31 4.00 2.29
C ALA A 88 13.35 3.43 3.36
N ARG A 89 12.35 4.20 3.78
CA ARG A 89 11.34 3.74 4.77
C ARG A 89 10.43 2.66 4.22
N SER A 90 10.09 2.75 2.94
CA SER A 90 9.27 1.75 2.24
C SER A 90 10.07 0.51 1.83
N ASN A 91 11.35 0.42 2.19
CA ASN A 91 12.27 -0.64 1.78
C ASN A 91 12.29 -0.84 0.24
N ILE A 92 12.22 0.26 -0.49
CA ILE A 92 12.33 0.31 -1.96
C ILE A 92 13.67 0.97 -2.29
N THR A 93 14.46 0.33 -3.13
CA THR A 93 15.72 0.88 -3.60
C THR A 93 15.51 1.84 -4.77
N GLU A 94 16.41 2.83 -4.94
CA GLU A 94 16.38 3.67 -6.14
C GLU A 94 16.51 2.84 -7.43
N THR A 95 17.24 1.72 -7.39
CA THR A 95 17.34 0.78 -8.51
C THR A 95 16.01 0.17 -8.90
N GLU A 96 15.06 -0.01 -7.98
CA GLU A 96 13.72 -0.55 -8.28
C GLU A 96 12.78 0.49 -8.90
N VAL A 97 13.04 1.78 -8.70
CA VAL A 97 12.22 2.88 -9.22
C VAL A 97 12.84 3.58 -10.43
N GLY A 98 13.60 2.82 -11.23
CA GLY A 98 14.19 3.32 -12.47
C GLY A 98 15.55 4.00 -12.28
N GLY A 99 16.28 3.69 -11.21
CA GLY A 99 17.65 4.14 -10.97
C GLY A 99 17.75 5.44 -10.17
N PRO A 100 18.98 5.95 -9.98
CA PRO A 100 19.24 6.99 -9.01
C PRO A 100 18.42 8.28 -9.18
N LEU A 101 17.98 8.89 -8.09
CA LEU A 101 17.21 10.15 -8.12
C LEU A 101 18.03 11.34 -8.64
N ALA A 102 19.35 11.28 -8.46
CA ALA A 102 20.29 12.28 -8.97
C ALA A 102 20.44 12.22 -10.49
N ASP A 103 20.22 11.05 -11.11
CA ASP A 103 20.42 10.87 -12.54
C ASP A 103 19.35 11.61 -13.36
N PRO A 104 19.72 12.19 -14.51
CA PRO A 104 18.74 12.74 -15.43
C PRO A 104 17.83 11.63 -15.97
N LEU A 105 16.66 11.99 -16.48
CA LEU A 105 15.93 11.10 -17.38
C LEU A 105 16.64 11.02 -18.73
N SER A 106 16.31 10.00 -19.51
CA SER A 106 16.78 9.83 -20.88
C SER A 106 16.41 11.03 -21.76
N HIS A 107 17.19 11.20 -22.83
CA HIS A 107 16.95 12.21 -23.85
C HIS A 107 16.55 11.56 -25.17
N ALA A 108 15.73 12.27 -25.94
CA ALA A 108 15.38 11.92 -27.31
C ALA A 108 16.62 11.78 -28.22
N ARG A 109 16.43 11.37 -29.48
CA ARG A 109 17.54 11.13 -30.42
C ARG A 109 18.59 10.15 -29.88
N ALA A 110 18.14 9.11 -29.17
CA ALA A 110 18.99 8.09 -28.56
C ALA A 110 19.96 8.60 -27.50
N GLY A 111 19.55 9.59 -26.70
CA GLY A 111 20.33 10.10 -25.57
C GLY A 111 21.22 11.31 -25.88
N ASP A 112 21.00 12.02 -26.99
CA ASP A 112 21.70 13.30 -27.23
C ASP A 112 21.23 14.30 -26.17
N VAL A 113 22.14 14.74 -25.29
CA VAL A 113 21.86 15.66 -24.19
C VAL A 113 21.31 17.03 -24.64
N ARG A 114 21.49 17.39 -25.91
CA ARG A 114 20.92 18.61 -26.52
C ARG A 114 19.51 18.39 -27.04
N ALA A 115 19.07 17.14 -27.19
CA ALA A 115 17.71 16.80 -27.55
C ALA A 115 16.79 16.93 -26.32
N PRO A 116 15.47 17.05 -26.51
CA PRO A 116 14.52 17.10 -25.41
C PRO A 116 14.68 15.89 -24.48
N GLN A 117 14.71 16.13 -23.17
CA GLN A 117 14.58 15.09 -22.15
C GLN A 117 13.20 14.43 -22.24
N ALA A 118 13.07 13.19 -21.76
CA ALA A 118 11.82 12.44 -21.72
C ALA A 118 10.64 13.31 -21.22
N ARG A 119 9.52 13.23 -21.95
CA ARG A 119 8.33 14.07 -21.74
C ARG A 119 7.10 13.27 -21.33
N TYR A 120 7.06 12.01 -21.71
CA TYR A 120 5.88 11.17 -21.57
C TYR A 120 6.12 10.01 -20.61
N PHE A 121 5.12 9.73 -19.79
CA PHE A 121 5.07 8.58 -18.89
C PHE A 121 4.02 7.61 -19.42
N VAL A 122 4.48 6.59 -20.14
CA VAL A 122 3.62 5.66 -20.86
C VAL A 122 3.28 4.47 -19.97
N ILE A 123 1.98 4.29 -19.77
CA ILE A 123 1.40 3.22 -18.97
C ILE A 123 1.00 2.11 -19.93
N HIS A 124 1.58 0.94 -19.69
CA HIS A 124 1.33 -0.29 -20.40
C HIS A 124 0.70 -1.33 -19.48
N ASP A 125 0.20 -2.40 -20.07
CA ASP A 125 0.00 -3.66 -19.37
C ASP A 125 0.61 -4.82 -20.13
N THR A 126 1.09 -5.82 -19.40
CA THR A 126 1.97 -6.85 -19.95
C THR A 126 1.26 -7.82 -20.89
N SER A 127 -0.07 -7.76 -20.96
CA SER A 127 -0.94 -8.75 -21.60
C SER A 127 -0.66 -10.23 -21.23
N ALA A 128 -0.05 -10.45 -20.07
CA ALA A 128 0.56 -11.72 -19.69
C ALA A 128 0.35 -12.02 -18.19
N PRO A 129 0.18 -13.31 -17.83
CA PRO A 129 0.06 -14.46 -18.71
C PRO A 129 -1.24 -14.45 -19.54
N THR A 130 -1.16 -15.09 -20.70
CA THR A 130 -2.30 -15.29 -21.59
C THR A 130 -3.05 -16.56 -21.22
N LEU A 131 -4.38 -16.49 -21.13
CA LEU A 131 -5.26 -17.54 -20.62
C LEU A 131 -6.34 -17.92 -21.66
N SER A 132 -6.89 -19.13 -21.56
CA SER A 132 -8.12 -19.46 -22.26
C SER A 132 -9.33 -18.83 -21.56
N GLN A 133 -10.46 -18.70 -22.27
CA GLN A 133 -11.69 -18.16 -21.65
C GLN A 133 -12.18 -18.96 -20.44
N ALA A 134 -11.97 -20.28 -20.47
CA ALA A 134 -12.41 -21.19 -19.42
C ALA A 134 -11.52 -21.14 -18.17
N ASP A 135 -10.27 -20.68 -18.30
CA ASP A 135 -9.36 -20.64 -17.17
C ASP A 135 -9.81 -19.63 -16.12
N PRO A 136 -9.67 -19.93 -14.82
CA PRO A 136 -9.83 -18.92 -13.79
C PRO A 136 -8.72 -17.86 -13.94
N TRP A 137 -9.01 -16.64 -13.47
CA TRP A 137 -7.94 -15.64 -13.35
C TRP A 137 -6.88 -16.16 -12.37
N PRO A 138 -5.58 -16.04 -12.70
CA PRO A 138 -4.52 -16.43 -11.80
C PRO A 138 -4.56 -15.51 -10.57
N GLU A 139 -4.02 -16.02 -9.48
CA GLU A 139 -3.77 -15.19 -8.30
C GLU A 139 -2.84 -14.03 -8.62
N ASP A 140 -2.94 -12.97 -7.83
CA ASP A 140 -2.02 -11.85 -7.89
C ASP A 140 -0.59 -12.34 -7.55
N ARG A 141 0.37 -11.95 -8.38
CA ARG A 141 1.76 -12.41 -8.31
C ARG A 141 2.76 -11.26 -8.37
N ALA A 142 3.98 -11.56 -7.95
CA ALA A 142 5.13 -10.69 -8.11
C ALA A 142 5.56 -10.60 -9.59
N VAL A 143 6.50 -9.69 -9.84
CA VAL A 143 7.07 -9.39 -11.16
C VAL A 143 8.19 -10.34 -11.58
N ASP A 144 8.62 -11.22 -10.67
CA ASP A 144 9.65 -12.25 -10.88
C ASP A 144 9.30 -13.23 -12.01
N THR A 145 8.01 -13.39 -12.31
CA THR A 145 7.54 -14.18 -13.45
C THR A 145 7.80 -13.51 -14.81
N ILE A 146 8.20 -12.24 -14.85
CA ILE A 146 8.43 -11.50 -16.10
C ILE A 146 9.90 -11.56 -16.48
N SER A 147 10.24 -12.27 -17.56
CA SER A 147 11.60 -12.32 -18.12
C SER A 147 11.94 -11.16 -19.05
N SER A 148 10.92 -10.40 -19.50
CA SER A 148 11.09 -9.27 -20.41
C SER A 148 11.94 -8.15 -19.80
N THR A 149 12.68 -7.47 -20.68
CA THR A 149 13.41 -6.24 -20.40
C THR A 149 12.89 -5.06 -21.22
N ALA A 150 11.74 -5.21 -21.88
CA ALA A 150 11.18 -4.24 -22.83
C ALA A 150 10.45 -3.05 -22.19
N ALA A 151 10.85 -2.63 -20.99
CA ALA A 151 10.33 -1.45 -20.31
C ALA A 151 11.37 -0.88 -19.33
N HIS A 152 11.13 0.32 -18.82
CA HIS A 152 11.98 0.85 -17.75
C HIS A 152 11.67 0.14 -16.44
N VAL A 153 10.38 0.03 -16.09
CA VAL A 153 9.94 -0.59 -14.84
C VAL A 153 8.71 -1.46 -15.07
N PHE A 154 8.71 -2.63 -14.45
CA PHE A 154 7.59 -3.54 -14.35
C PHE A 154 7.01 -3.52 -12.93
N VAL A 155 5.68 -3.55 -12.83
CA VAL A 155 4.94 -3.54 -11.57
C VAL A 155 4.11 -4.82 -11.44
N GLY A 156 4.48 -5.67 -10.48
CA GLY A 156 3.75 -6.89 -10.16
C GLY A 156 2.37 -6.60 -9.55
N ARG A 157 1.46 -7.57 -9.60
CA ARG A 157 0.09 -7.42 -9.07
C ARG A 157 0.02 -7.24 -7.56
N ILE A 158 1.06 -7.70 -6.84
CA ILE A 158 1.22 -7.47 -5.39
C ILE A 158 2.19 -6.31 -5.05
N GLY A 159 2.60 -5.51 -6.03
CA GLY A 159 3.37 -4.28 -5.81
C GLY A 159 4.90 -4.43 -5.84
N THR A 160 5.43 -5.61 -6.16
CA THR A 160 6.87 -5.79 -6.41
C THR A 160 7.31 -5.01 -7.65
N LEU A 161 8.48 -4.40 -7.57
CA LEU A 161 9.07 -3.64 -8.68
C LEU A 161 10.24 -4.39 -9.30
N LYS A 162 10.38 -4.26 -10.62
CA LYS A 162 11.58 -4.69 -11.34
C LYS A 162 11.90 -3.67 -12.41
N ALA A 163 13.06 -3.04 -12.31
CA ALA A 163 13.50 -2.04 -13.26
C ALA A 163 14.71 -2.56 -14.06
N PRO A 164 14.50 -3.29 -15.18
CA PRO A 164 15.61 -3.79 -15.97
C PRO A 164 16.37 -2.66 -16.70
N ASN A 165 15.77 -1.47 -16.83
CA ASN A 165 16.41 -0.31 -17.42
C ASN A 165 16.16 0.93 -16.55
N SER A 166 17.22 1.65 -16.20
CA SER A 166 17.11 2.97 -15.57
C SER A 166 16.35 3.94 -16.48
N PHE A 167 15.62 4.91 -15.92
CA PHE A 167 14.99 5.98 -16.69
C PHE A 167 15.99 6.85 -17.47
N ALA A 168 17.29 6.77 -17.19
CA ALA A 168 18.34 7.41 -17.97
C ALA A 168 18.60 6.72 -19.33
N VAL A 169 18.16 5.47 -19.49
CA VAL A 169 18.40 4.67 -20.71
C VAL A 169 17.39 5.06 -21.79
N PRO A 170 17.82 5.48 -22.99
CA PRO A 170 16.91 5.85 -24.06
C PRO A 170 16.31 4.60 -24.73
N MET A 171 14.98 4.43 -24.62
CA MET A 171 14.24 3.29 -25.14
C MET A 171 13.17 3.68 -26.17
N ARG A 172 12.52 2.67 -26.74
CA ARG A 172 11.27 2.76 -27.52
C ARG A 172 10.43 1.54 -27.20
N ALA A 173 9.12 1.70 -27.01
CA ALA A 173 8.22 0.55 -26.81
C ALA A 173 6.86 0.70 -27.54
N THR A 174 6.59 1.83 -28.19
CA THR A 174 5.38 2.01 -29.01
C THR A 174 5.66 1.84 -30.50
N LYS A 175 4.60 1.67 -31.30
CA LYS A 175 4.68 1.59 -32.77
C LYS A 175 4.89 2.97 -33.36
N LEU A 176 4.35 4.03 -32.76
CA LEU A 176 4.71 5.40 -33.10
C LEU A 176 6.23 5.57 -33.09
N GLU A 177 6.88 5.20 -31.98
CA GLU A 177 8.34 5.33 -31.85
C GLU A 177 9.12 4.40 -32.78
N SER A 178 8.68 3.14 -32.90
CA SER A 178 9.48 2.10 -33.56
C SER A 178 9.28 2.02 -35.06
N ARG A 179 8.07 2.30 -35.55
CA ARG A 179 7.68 2.14 -36.96
C ARG A 179 7.51 3.46 -37.71
N VAL A 180 7.21 4.56 -37.00
CA VAL A 180 6.92 5.85 -37.64
C VAL A 180 8.02 6.88 -37.42
N VAL A 181 8.33 7.20 -36.16
CA VAL A 181 9.25 8.30 -35.85
C VAL A 181 10.71 7.84 -35.84
N GLY A 182 10.99 6.67 -35.27
CA GLY A 182 12.34 6.09 -35.24
C GLY A 182 13.25 6.73 -34.20
N THR A 183 14.56 6.75 -34.51
CA THR A 183 15.61 7.29 -33.65
C THR A 183 15.32 8.68 -33.05
N PRO A 184 14.73 9.65 -33.78
CA PRO A 184 14.35 10.93 -33.19
C PRO A 184 13.55 10.85 -31.90
N SER A 185 12.65 9.87 -31.76
CA SER A 185 11.82 9.67 -30.56
C SER A 185 12.47 8.81 -29.46
N LYS A 186 13.56 8.09 -29.76
CA LYS A 186 14.18 7.14 -28.82
C LYS A 186 14.69 7.88 -27.57
N GLY A 187 14.10 7.57 -26.40
CA GLY A 187 14.36 8.24 -25.12
C GLY A 187 13.41 9.40 -24.79
N LEU A 188 12.35 9.62 -25.57
CA LEU A 188 11.34 10.63 -25.28
C LEU A 188 10.22 10.12 -24.33
N PHE A 189 10.04 8.80 -24.26
CA PHE A 189 8.96 8.13 -23.54
C PHE A 189 9.54 7.21 -22.45
N LEU A 190 8.98 7.29 -21.24
CA LEU A 190 9.26 6.36 -20.16
C LEU A 190 8.17 5.29 -20.08
N HIS A 191 8.51 4.05 -20.41
CA HIS A 191 7.59 2.91 -20.43
C HIS A 191 7.52 2.18 -19.07
N ILE A 192 6.30 2.07 -18.52
CA ILE A 192 5.99 1.33 -17.30
C ILE A 192 4.97 0.24 -17.61
N GLU A 193 5.30 -1.00 -17.26
CA GLU A 193 4.51 -2.20 -17.54
C GLU A 193 3.83 -2.71 -16.28
N LEU A 194 2.49 -2.74 -16.26
CA LEU A 194 1.73 -3.32 -15.16
C LEU A 194 1.37 -4.78 -15.48
N LEU A 195 1.75 -5.71 -14.59
CA LEU A 195 1.43 -7.12 -14.77
C LEU A 195 -0.10 -7.32 -14.83
N GLN A 196 -0.59 -7.79 -15.97
CA GLN A 196 -2.01 -7.95 -16.24
C GLN A 196 -2.26 -9.23 -17.05
N PRO A 197 -2.84 -10.28 -16.44
CA PRO A 197 -3.24 -11.46 -17.20
C PRO A 197 -4.35 -11.11 -18.19
N ARG A 198 -4.36 -11.75 -19.36
CA ARG A 198 -5.39 -11.56 -20.39
C ARG A 198 -6.01 -12.88 -20.81
N LYS A 199 -7.32 -12.89 -21.01
CA LYS A 199 -8.03 -14.01 -21.65
C LYS A 199 -8.09 -13.83 -23.15
N THR A 200 -7.80 -14.91 -23.86
CA THR A 200 -7.84 -14.94 -25.32
C THR A 200 -9.24 -15.13 -25.85
N ILE A 201 -9.54 -14.53 -27.00
CA ILE A 201 -10.70 -14.87 -27.81
C ILE A 201 -10.27 -15.32 -29.19
N ARG A 202 -11.15 -16.07 -29.85
CA ARG A 202 -10.99 -16.44 -31.24
C ARG A 202 -11.60 -15.37 -32.14
N ILE A 203 -10.80 -14.77 -33.01
CA ILE A 203 -11.28 -13.97 -34.14
C ILE A 203 -10.77 -14.61 -35.43
N GLY A 204 -11.68 -15.19 -36.21
CA GLY A 204 -11.31 -16.01 -37.36
C GLY A 204 -10.40 -17.18 -36.94
N ARG A 205 -9.17 -17.21 -37.48
CA ARG A 205 -8.14 -18.21 -37.14
C ARG A 205 -7.18 -17.77 -36.03
N ALA A 206 -7.21 -16.50 -35.61
CA ALA A 206 -6.29 -15.96 -34.62
C ALA A 206 -6.85 -16.08 -33.20
N LEU A 207 -5.95 -16.30 -32.23
CA LEU A 207 -6.21 -16.08 -30.81
C LEU A 207 -5.65 -14.71 -30.44
N ILE A 208 -6.48 -13.88 -29.80
CA ILE A 208 -6.14 -12.51 -29.42
C ILE A 208 -6.42 -12.35 -27.93
N ASP A 209 -5.46 -11.85 -27.19
CA ASP A 209 -5.44 -11.48 -25.76
C ASP A 209 -6.39 -10.32 -25.42
N ALA A 210 -7.68 -10.50 -25.69
CA ALA A 210 -8.63 -9.41 -25.76
C ALA A 210 -9.23 -8.95 -24.42
N ASP A 211 -9.26 -9.80 -23.40
CA ASP A 211 -10.06 -9.52 -22.19
C ASP A 211 -9.16 -9.41 -20.96
N ALA A 212 -9.22 -8.27 -20.26
CA ALA A 212 -8.58 -8.06 -18.96
C ALA A 212 -9.55 -8.32 -17.78
N PRO A 213 -9.04 -8.62 -16.58
CA PRO A 213 -9.79 -8.62 -15.32
C PRO A 213 -10.58 -7.34 -15.07
N ASP A 214 -11.61 -7.44 -14.24
CA ASP A 214 -12.39 -6.30 -13.75
C ASP A 214 -12.57 -6.42 -12.22
N PRO A 215 -11.91 -5.57 -11.40
CA PRO A 215 -11.03 -4.47 -11.80
C PRO A 215 -9.75 -4.96 -12.50
N GLY A 216 -9.18 -4.14 -13.40
CA GLY A 216 -7.96 -4.50 -14.15
C GLY A 216 -6.74 -4.61 -13.23
N PHE A 217 -6.35 -3.47 -12.67
CA PHE A 217 -5.16 -3.35 -11.82
C PHE A 217 -5.53 -3.33 -10.33
N THR A 218 -4.62 -3.84 -9.51
CA THR A 218 -4.80 -3.87 -8.05
C THR A 218 -4.52 -2.49 -7.43
N PRO A 219 -5.03 -2.21 -6.22
CA PRO A 219 -4.73 -0.95 -5.52
C PRO A 219 -3.21 -0.69 -5.35
N VAL A 220 -2.43 -1.72 -5.03
CA VAL A 220 -0.98 -1.58 -4.85
C VAL A 220 -0.25 -1.34 -6.17
N GLN A 221 -0.77 -1.82 -7.31
CA GLN A 221 -0.24 -1.45 -8.62
C GLN A 221 -0.39 0.06 -8.89
N TYR A 222 -1.54 0.65 -8.55
CA TYR A 222 -1.73 2.10 -8.67
C TYR A 222 -0.81 2.90 -7.74
N GLU A 223 -0.60 2.42 -6.51
CA GLU A 223 0.35 3.04 -5.57
C GLU A 223 1.79 3.06 -6.12
N ARG A 224 2.25 1.92 -6.63
CA ARG A 224 3.58 1.81 -7.24
C ARG A 224 3.69 2.63 -8.53
N LEU A 225 2.65 2.65 -9.36
CA LEU A 225 2.61 3.48 -10.56
C LEU A 225 2.69 4.98 -10.22
N ALA A 226 1.97 5.42 -9.18
CA ALA A 226 2.01 6.79 -8.68
C ALA A 226 3.39 7.18 -8.13
N LEU A 227 4.06 6.26 -7.41
CA LEU A 227 5.44 6.43 -6.96
C LEU A 227 6.39 6.61 -8.15
N LEU A 228 6.31 5.74 -9.15
CA LEU A 228 7.15 5.83 -10.36
C LEU A 228 6.90 7.14 -11.13
N TYR A 229 5.65 7.57 -11.25
CA TYR A 229 5.30 8.84 -11.89
C TYR A 229 5.86 10.04 -11.13
N THR A 230 5.83 9.99 -9.79
CA THR A 230 6.40 11.02 -8.91
C THR A 230 7.93 11.06 -9.02
N VAL A 231 8.59 9.91 -8.94
CA VAL A 231 10.05 9.76 -9.06
C VAL A 231 10.54 10.30 -10.42
N ALA A 232 9.91 9.88 -11.51
CA ALA A 232 10.28 10.32 -12.85
C ALA A 232 10.07 11.83 -13.03
N SER A 233 8.95 12.35 -12.55
CA SER A 233 8.62 13.78 -12.60
C SER A 233 9.58 14.64 -11.77
N ALA A 234 9.95 14.20 -10.56
CA ALA A 234 10.93 14.87 -9.72
C ALA A 234 12.34 14.85 -10.34
N ARG A 235 12.73 13.76 -11.02
CA ARG A 235 13.99 13.69 -11.77
C ARG A 235 14.03 14.68 -12.93
N ARG A 236 12.90 14.88 -13.62
CA ARG A 236 12.74 15.88 -14.68
C ARG A 236 12.70 17.32 -14.17
N GLY A 237 12.17 17.53 -12.97
CA GLY A 237 11.87 18.85 -12.41
C GLY A 237 10.48 19.39 -12.76
N ASN A 238 9.78 18.78 -13.73
CA ASN A 238 8.39 19.06 -14.07
C ASN A 238 7.63 17.75 -14.25
N TRP A 239 6.37 17.72 -13.83
CA TRP A 239 5.47 16.59 -14.04
C TRP A 239 5.35 16.20 -15.51
N LEU A 240 5.59 14.92 -15.79
CA LEU A 240 5.51 14.33 -17.12
C LEU A 240 4.06 14.27 -17.63
N VAL A 241 3.87 14.12 -18.94
CA VAL A 241 2.55 13.88 -19.54
C VAL A 241 2.25 12.38 -19.49
N PRO A 242 1.29 11.90 -18.69
CA PRO A 242 0.91 10.49 -18.67
C PRO A 242 0.16 10.12 -19.95
N ALA A 243 0.36 8.89 -20.43
CA ALA A 243 -0.23 8.40 -21.67
C ALA A 243 -0.51 6.90 -21.62
N PHE A 244 -1.58 6.46 -22.28
CA PHE A 244 -1.83 5.04 -22.54
C PHE A 244 -1.20 4.62 -23.86
N HIS A 245 -0.59 3.43 -23.89
CA HIS A 245 0.01 2.86 -25.11
C HIS A 245 -0.99 2.87 -26.26
N ALA A 246 -2.17 2.27 -26.08
CA ALA A 246 -3.17 2.17 -27.14
C ALA A 246 -3.56 3.52 -27.75
N ALA A 247 -3.59 4.60 -26.96
CA ALA A 247 -3.90 5.94 -27.46
C ALA A 247 -2.76 6.56 -28.28
N ILE A 248 -1.50 6.23 -27.96
CA ILE A 248 -0.32 6.63 -28.74
C ILE A 248 -0.33 5.93 -30.10
N ASP A 249 -0.65 4.63 -30.11
CA ASP A 249 -0.62 3.80 -31.32
C ASP A 249 -1.94 3.82 -32.12
N GLU A 250 -2.94 4.60 -31.70
CA GLU A 250 -4.25 4.64 -32.34
C GLU A 250 -4.15 5.02 -33.84
N GLY A 251 -4.68 4.14 -34.69
CA GLY A 251 -4.68 4.29 -36.15
C GLY A 251 -3.44 3.70 -36.83
N LEU A 252 -2.46 3.18 -36.08
CA LEU A 252 -1.35 2.42 -36.63
C LEU A 252 -1.74 0.95 -36.81
N SER A 253 -1.13 0.30 -37.80
CA SER A 253 -1.38 -1.12 -38.06
C SER A 253 -0.98 -1.96 -36.86
N ASP A 254 -1.83 -2.94 -36.53
CA ASP A 254 -1.59 -3.93 -35.48
C ASP A 254 -1.57 -3.30 -34.05
N ALA A 255 -1.99 -2.05 -33.85
CA ALA A 255 -1.97 -1.35 -32.55
C ALA A 255 -2.45 -2.19 -31.35
N HIS A 256 -1.74 -2.06 -30.22
CA HIS A 256 -2.05 -2.78 -28.98
C HIS A 256 -3.24 -2.16 -28.24
N ASP A 257 -3.77 -2.90 -27.27
CA ASP A 257 -4.97 -2.54 -26.52
C ASP A 257 -4.75 -2.22 -25.04
N ASP A 258 -3.52 -1.92 -24.65
CA ASP A 258 -3.13 -1.67 -23.27
C ASP A 258 -3.04 -0.16 -22.92
N PRO A 259 -3.31 0.22 -21.65
CA PRO A 259 -3.79 -0.62 -20.57
C PRO A 259 -5.33 -0.78 -20.62
N GLN A 260 -5.84 -2.01 -20.51
CA GLN A 260 -7.29 -2.22 -20.37
C GLN A 260 -7.77 -2.03 -18.93
N LYS A 261 -9.02 -1.59 -18.77
CA LYS A 261 -9.72 -1.52 -17.46
C LYS A 261 -8.98 -0.67 -16.41
N PHE A 262 -8.23 0.33 -16.88
CA PHE A 262 -7.58 1.32 -16.01
C PHE A 262 -8.62 2.22 -15.31
N ASP A 263 -8.45 2.38 -14.01
CA ASP A 263 -9.26 3.26 -13.16
C ASP A 263 -8.50 4.57 -12.90
N MET A 264 -8.93 5.62 -13.60
CA MET A 264 -8.33 6.95 -13.48
C MET A 264 -8.49 7.55 -12.08
N ALA A 265 -9.60 7.27 -11.40
CA ALA A 265 -9.85 7.79 -10.06
C ALA A 265 -8.96 7.10 -9.02
N ALA A 266 -8.78 5.78 -9.14
CA ALA A 266 -7.87 5.02 -8.28
C ALA A 266 -6.41 5.48 -8.44
N PHE A 267 -5.94 5.69 -9.69
CA PHE A 267 -4.60 6.22 -9.93
C PHE A 267 -4.42 7.64 -9.36
N ALA A 268 -5.39 8.52 -9.57
CA ALA A 268 -5.33 9.88 -9.05
C ALA A 268 -5.37 9.92 -7.50
N ALA A 269 -6.12 9.01 -6.86
CA ALA A 269 -6.13 8.86 -5.41
C ALA A 269 -4.79 8.32 -4.88
N ALA A 270 -4.21 7.32 -5.54
CA ALA A 270 -2.89 6.81 -5.21
C ALA A 270 -1.81 7.91 -5.32
N LEU A 271 -1.90 8.77 -6.32
CA LEU A 271 -1.01 9.91 -6.51
C LEU A 271 -1.10 10.93 -5.38
N VAL A 272 -2.30 11.20 -4.86
CA VAL A 272 -2.46 12.05 -3.66
C VAL A 272 -1.81 11.39 -2.45
N SER A 273 -2.08 10.10 -2.22
CA SER A 273 -1.55 9.36 -1.08
C SER A 273 -0.03 9.30 -1.08
N VAL A 274 0.58 8.98 -2.23
CA VAL A 274 2.05 8.90 -2.36
C VAL A 274 2.70 10.27 -2.15
N GLN A 275 2.17 11.33 -2.77
CA GLN A 275 2.73 12.69 -2.57
C GLN A 275 2.61 13.12 -1.11
N ALA A 276 1.49 12.83 -0.44
CA ALA A 276 1.33 13.12 0.98
C ALA A 276 2.35 12.34 1.84
N ALA A 277 2.55 11.05 1.56
CA ALA A 277 3.50 10.22 2.31
C ALA A 277 4.97 10.63 2.10
N ILE A 278 5.30 11.18 0.93
CA ILE A 278 6.61 11.78 0.66
C ILE A 278 6.74 13.10 1.43
N ALA A 279 5.73 13.98 1.35
CA ALA A 279 5.76 15.32 1.94
C ALA A 279 5.72 15.35 3.47
N GLN A 280 5.09 14.37 4.13
CA GLN A 280 4.90 14.31 5.59
C GLN A 280 6.21 14.32 6.41
N HIS A 281 7.38 14.17 5.78
CA HIS A 281 8.67 14.15 6.48
C HIS A 281 9.77 15.01 5.83
N ALA A 282 9.40 15.94 4.94
CA ALA A 282 10.32 16.94 4.37
C ALA A 282 10.90 17.89 5.42
N ASP A 283 10.19 18.08 6.54
CA ASP A 283 10.56 18.98 7.64
C ASP A 283 11.40 18.32 8.75
N ALA A 284 11.94 17.11 8.52
CA ALA A 284 12.69 16.34 9.52
C ALA A 284 14.20 16.18 9.20
N ALA A 285 14.89 17.28 8.89
CA ALA A 285 16.35 17.40 8.99
C ALA A 285 16.74 18.40 10.11
N PRO A 286 17.87 18.25 10.82
CA PRO A 286 17.97 18.68 12.22
C PRO A 286 18.47 20.13 12.37
N ALA A 287 17.69 21.00 13.04
CA ALA A 287 18.19 22.13 13.83
C ALA A 287 17.10 22.79 14.73
N ALA A 288 17.42 22.87 16.04
CA ALA A 288 17.09 23.90 17.05
C ALA A 288 15.63 24.44 17.27
N ILE A 289 15.09 24.09 18.45
CA ILE A 289 14.33 24.87 19.46
C ILE A 289 13.42 26.06 19.03
N ALA A 290 12.10 25.87 19.31
CA ALA A 290 11.00 26.82 19.65
C ALA A 290 10.53 27.84 18.58
N VAL A 291 9.24 28.15 18.32
CA VAL A 291 8.00 28.21 19.14
C VAL A 291 6.74 28.05 18.22
N ASP A 292 5.60 27.73 18.85
CA ASP A 292 4.27 27.23 18.40
C ASP A 292 3.52 27.82 17.16
N PRO A 293 2.61 27.03 16.50
CA PRO A 293 1.82 27.41 15.32
C PRO A 293 0.27 27.47 15.52
N MET A 294 -0.44 28.17 14.62
CA MET A 294 -1.87 28.07 14.30
C MET A 294 -2.02 28.55 12.83
N THR A 295 -2.81 28.00 11.89
CA THR A 295 -4.01 27.13 11.90
C THR A 295 -4.33 26.68 10.46
N THR A 296 -4.90 25.46 10.32
CA THR A 296 -5.89 24.96 9.33
C THR A 296 -5.47 24.71 7.85
N GLY A 297 -5.86 23.61 7.18
CA GLY A 297 -6.71 22.49 7.60
C GLY A 297 -6.88 21.35 6.57
N ALA A 298 -7.21 20.16 7.14
CA ALA A 298 -7.95 19.00 6.62
C ALA A 298 -7.33 18.10 5.52
N THR A 299 -6.41 17.22 5.94
CA THR A 299 -5.93 16.00 5.24
C THR A 299 -6.25 14.74 6.06
N GLY A 300 -6.12 13.55 5.44
CA GLY A 300 -6.25 12.24 6.10
C GLY A 300 -5.49 12.21 7.43
N ALA A 301 -6.15 11.68 8.46
CA ALA A 301 -5.80 11.99 9.83
C ALA A 301 -4.43 11.38 10.23
N ASP A 302 -3.43 12.23 10.45
CA ASP A 302 -2.12 11.87 11.01
C ASP A 302 -2.30 11.02 12.29
N PRO A 303 -1.80 9.77 12.36
CA PRO A 303 -1.97 8.91 13.53
C PRO A 303 -1.49 9.54 14.84
N GLU A 304 -0.47 10.40 14.83
CA GLU A 304 0.00 11.06 16.05
C GLU A 304 -0.96 12.18 16.48
N ALA A 305 -1.39 13.04 15.55
CA ALA A 305 -2.46 14.01 15.81
C ALA A 305 -3.77 13.34 16.24
N VAL A 306 -4.13 12.21 15.63
CA VAL A 306 -5.29 11.41 16.03
C VAL A 306 -5.08 10.82 17.41
N CYS A 307 -3.90 10.35 17.75
CA CYS A 307 -3.57 9.89 19.09
C CYS A 307 -3.80 11.00 20.12
N ARG A 308 -3.25 12.20 19.89
CA ARG A 308 -3.48 13.36 20.76
C ARG A 308 -4.97 13.68 20.92
N ARG A 309 -5.73 13.65 19.82
CA ARG A 309 -7.18 13.88 19.83
C ARG A 309 -7.95 12.76 20.55
N LEU A 310 -7.54 11.50 20.39
CA LEU A 310 -8.10 10.36 21.11
C LEU A 310 -7.88 10.51 22.60
N VAL A 311 -6.65 10.75 23.03
CA VAL A 311 -6.29 10.94 24.44
C VAL A 311 -7.12 12.07 25.06
N ALA A 312 -7.26 13.20 24.36
CA ALA A 312 -8.06 14.33 24.83
C ALA A 312 -9.58 14.07 24.79
N GLY A 313 -10.07 13.33 23.79
CA GLY A 313 -11.51 13.13 23.56
C GLY A 313 -12.13 11.95 24.31
N LEU A 314 -11.34 10.92 24.66
CA LEU A 314 -11.82 9.72 25.34
C LEU A 314 -12.63 9.99 26.61
N PRO A 315 -12.21 10.90 27.52
CA PRO A 315 -13.00 11.23 28.71
C PRO A 315 -14.37 11.85 28.41
N SER A 316 -14.52 12.49 27.24
CA SER A 316 -15.72 13.21 26.81
C SER A 316 -16.68 12.36 25.97
N LEU A 317 -16.34 11.08 25.70
CA LEU A 317 -17.20 10.19 24.94
C LEU A 317 -18.53 9.96 25.65
N SER A 318 -19.61 10.01 24.89
CA SER A 318 -20.96 9.74 25.40
C SER A 318 -21.71 8.75 24.52
N GLY A 319 -22.81 8.19 25.04
CA GLY A 319 -23.64 7.22 24.31
C GLY A 319 -23.20 5.75 24.42
N GLY A 320 -22.04 5.48 25.03
CA GLY A 320 -21.57 4.11 25.26
C GLY A 320 -22.41 3.35 26.30
N ARG A 321 -22.73 2.09 26.00
CA ARG A 321 -23.49 1.16 26.85
C ARG A 321 -22.59 0.07 27.40
N GLU A 322 -22.82 -0.37 28.65
CA GLU A 322 -22.13 -1.53 29.20
C GLU A 322 -22.46 -2.80 28.38
N LEU A 323 -21.46 -3.65 28.15
CA LEU A 323 -21.67 -4.90 27.42
C LEU A 323 -22.11 -6.03 28.37
N VAL A 324 -23.37 -6.42 28.24
CA VAL A 324 -23.92 -7.62 28.89
C VAL A 324 -23.43 -8.85 28.14
N ALA A 325 -22.88 -9.83 28.84
CA ALA A 325 -22.51 -11.11 28.24
C ALA A 325 -23.77 -11.90 27.89
N ALA A 326 -23.89 -12.37 26.65
CA ALA A 326 -25.03 -13.19 26.29
C ALA A 326 -24.97 -14.53 27.06
N ASN A 327 -26.14 -15.00 27.50
CA ASN A 327 -26.30 -16.23 28.29
C ASN A 327 -25.59 -16.24 29.66
N SER A 328 -25.31 -15.06 30.24
CA SER A 328 -24.72 -14.92 31.58
C SER A 328 -25.74 -14.71 32.71
N GLY A 329 -27.04 -14.71 32.42
CA GLY A 329 -28.05 -14.31 33.40
C GLY A 329 -28.10 -12.80 33.68
N GLY A 330 -27.54 -11.97 32.77
CA GLY A 330 -27.58 -10.51 32.86
C GLY A 330 -26.29 -9.86 33.39
N GLU A 331 -25.27 -10.66 33.69
CA GLU A 331 -23.95 -10.15 34.08
C GLU A 331 -23.24 -9.47 32.90
N THR A 332 -22.56 -8.36 33.18
CA THR A 332 -21.68 -7.70 32.22
C THR A 332 -20.32 -8.37 32.16
N PHE A 333 -19.61 -8.25 31.04
CA PHE A 333 -18.22 -8.73 30.96
C PHE A 333 -17.34 -8.12 32.05
N ARG A 334 -17.57 -6.84 32.42
CA ARG A 334 -16.87 -6.21 33.55
C ARG A 334 -17.08 -6.96 34.86
N GLN A 335 -18.31 -7.39 35.16
CA GLN A 335 -18.60 -8.18 36.36
C GLN A 335 -17.94 -9.56 36.30
N LEU A 336 -17.99 -10.24 35.15
CA LEU A 336 -17.38 -11.55 34.96
C LEU A 336 -15.86 -11.54 35.18
N TYR A 337 -15.15 -10.55 34.61
CA TYR A 337 -13.70 -10.43 34.80
C TYR A 337 -13.34 -9.98 36.21
N ALA A 338 -14.10 -9.07 36.82
CA ALA A 338 -13.88 -8.65 38.20
C ALA A 338 -14.12 -9.79 39.20
N ASP A 339 -15.14 -10.64 38.96
CA ASP A 339 -15.33 -11.84 39.76
C ASP A 339 -14.16 -12.82 39.58
N CYS A 340 -13.68 -13.02 38.35
CA CYS A 340 -12.51 -13.87 38.11
C CYS A 340 -11.28 -13.38 38.85
N ASP A 341 -10.96 -12.10 38.79
CA ASP A 341 -9.82 -11.52 39.48
C ASP A 341 -9.88 -11.76 41.00
N ARG A 342 -11.09 -11.77 41.58
CA ARG A 342 -11.33 -12.00 43.01
C ARG A 342 -11.37 -13.48 43.41
N THR A 343 -12.05 -14.31 42.63
CA THR A 343 -12.46 -15.67 43.05
C THR A 343 -11.76 -16.78 42.26
N ASN A 344 -11.08 -16.44 41.15
CA ASN A 344 -10.60 -17.39 40.14
C ASN A 344 -11.72 -18.25 39.54
N LEU A 345 -12.93 -17.69 39.46
CA LEU A 345 -14.07 -18.26 38.74
C LEU A 345 -14.51 -17.30 37.64
N PHE A 346 -14.96 -17.82 36.51
CA PHE A 346 -15.53 -16.98 35.46
C PHE A 346 -16.88 -17.55 35.03
N GLY A 347 -17.93 -16.73 35.13
CA GLY A 347 -19.32 -17.17 34.99
C GLY A 347 -19.69 -18.28 35.98
N GLY A 348 -19.16 -18.20 37.22
CA GLY A 348 -19.36 -19.20 38.27
C GLY A 348 -18.58 -20.51 38.07
N ARG A 349 -17.68 -20.60 37.08
CA ARG A 349 -16.97 -21.84 36.73
C ARG A 349 -15.49 -21.78 37.04
N SER A 350 -14.94 -22.94 37.41
CA SER A 350 -13.49 -23.10 37.58
C SER A 350 -12.74 -22.90 36.27
N LEU A 351 -11.59 -22.23 36.37
CA LEU A 351 -10.63 -22.07 35.27
C LEU A 351 -9.96 -23.40 34.90
N PRO A 352 -9.44 -23.55 33.67
CA PRO A 352 -8.78 -24.77 33.23
C PRO A 352 -7.50 -25.05 34.02
N THR A 353 -7.07 -26.31 33.96
CA THR A 353 -5.83 -26.78 34.57
C THR A 353 -4.73 -26.85 33.51
N TYR A 354 -3.54 -26.37 33.84
CA TYR A 354 -2.32 -26.52 33.04
C TYR A 354 -1.23 -27.16 33.90
N ASN A 355 -0.59 -28.23 33.40
CA ASN A 355 0.42 -29.01 34.14
C ASN A 355 -0.01 -29.39 35.57
N GLY A 356 -1.26 -29.84 35.72
CA GLY A 356 -1.82 -30.25 37.02
C GLY A 356 -2.17 -29.10 37.97
N ARG A 357 -1.97 -27.83 37.58
CA ARG A 357 -2.31 -26.65 38.39
C ARG A 357 -3.44 -25.87 37.75
N ARG A 358 -4.43 -25.48 38.57
CA ARG A 358 -5.52 -24.61 38.10
C ARG A 358 -4.98 -23.22 37.78
N LEU A 359 -5.30 -22.71 36.59
CA LEU A 359 -4.98 -21.34 36.22
C LEU A 359 -5.76 -20.35 37.12
N LYS A 360 -5.21 -19.15 37.27
CA LYS A 360 -5.73 -18.13 38.19
C LYS A 360 -5.78 -16.78 37.50
N CYS A 361 -6.93 -16.11 37.62
CA CYS A 361 -7.04 -14.70 37.27
C CYS A 361 -6.24 -13.85 38.26
N SER A 362 -6.31 -14.16 39.56
CA SER A 362 -5.62 -13.43 40.64
C SER A 362 -4.10 -13.29 40.51
N THR A 363 -3.41 -14.18 39.77
CA THR A 363 -1.96 -14.07 39.54
C THR A 363 -1.59 -13.16 38.38
N ASP A 364 -2.56 -12.78 37.55
CA ASP A 364 -2.39 -11.90 36.39
C ASP A 364 -3.73 -11.19 36.11
N PRO A 365 -4.21 -10.37 37.06
CA PRO A 365 -5.59 -9.89 37.08
C PRO A 365 -5.93 -9.09 35.82
N ASN A 366 -7.15 -9.24 35.32
CA ASN A 366 -7.65 -8.58 34.13
C ASN A 366 -7.70 -7.05 34.30
N ASN A 367 -7.97 -6.57 35.52
CA ASN A 367 -8.02 -5.14 35.84
C ASN A 367 -8.91 -4.34 34.87
N LEU A 368 -10.03 -4.95 34.45
CA LEU A 368 -10.98 -4.35 33.52
C LEU A 368 -11.79 -3.25 34.20
N ALA A 369 -11.33 -2.02 34.09
CA ALA A 369 -11.92 -0.84 34.73
C ALA A 369 -13.20 -0.37 34.02
N ALA A 370 -13.23 -0.45 32.70
CA ALA A 370 -14.37 -0.02 31.88
C ALA A 370 -14.51 -0.90 30.64
N LEU A 371 -15.75 -1.15 30.20
CA LEU A 371 -16.02 -1.80 28.93
C LEU A 371 -17.38 -1.37 28.39
N LYS A 372 -17.39 -0.71 27.23
CA LYS A 372 -18.60 -0.15 26.62
C LYS A 372 -18.64 -0.36 25.12
N THR A 373 -19.84 -0.37 24.56
CA THR A 373 -20.12 -0.42 23.12
C THR A 373 -20.94 0.78 22.66
N TRP A 374 -20.70 1.21 21.43
CA TRP A 374 -21.41 2.33 20.78
C TRP A 374 -22.35 1.84 19.68
N GLY A 375 -23.23 2.73 19.21
CA GLY A 375 -24.26 2.40 18.22
C GLY A 375 -23.70 1.96 16.86
N ASP A 376 -22.47 2.33 16.54
CA ASP A 376 -21.73 1.89 15.35
C ASP A 376 -21.02 0.53 15.55
N GLY A 377 -21.14 -0.07 16.74
CA GLY A 377 -20.47 -1.30 17.13
C GLY A 377 -19.08 -1.10 17.73
N THR A 378 -18.52 0.13 17.76
CA THR A 378 -17.20 0.38 18.35
C THR A 378 -17.17 -0.06 19.80
N VAL A 379 -16.10 -0.77 20.20
CA VAL A 379 -15.90 -1.27 21.56
C VAL A 379 -14.75 -0.49 22.19
N VAL A 380 -15.00 0.11 23.35
CA VAL A 380 -13.95 0.79 24.14
C VAL A 380 -13.86 0.14 25.51
N PHE A 381 -12.66 -0.28 25.89
CA PHE A 381 -12.41 -0.86 27.22
C PHE A 381 -11.07 -0.45 27.80
N THR A 382 -10.97 -0.37 29.13
CA THR A 382 -9.73 -0.03 29.83
C THR A 382 -9.33 -1.18 30.74
N ALA A 383 -8.15 -1.75 30.53
CA ALA A 383 -7.66 -2.95 31.21
C ALA A 383 -6.14 -2.87 31.47
N LYS A 384 -5.55 -3.99 31.92
CA LYS A 384 -4.11 -4.23 31.80
C LYS A 384 -3.67 -4.39 30.32
N ALA A 385 -2.37 -4.53 30.10
CA ALA A 385 -1.81 -5.09 28.87
C ALA A 385 -0.73 -6.14 29.22
N SER A 386 -1.08 -7.42 29.29
CA SER A 386 -0.09 -8.52 29.30
C SER A 386 0.63 -8.60 27.96
N VAL A 387 1.83 -9.18 27.98
CA VAL A 387 2.65 -9.34 26.77
C VAL A 387 2.20 -10.59 26.05
N ASP A 388 1.76 -10.39 24.81
CA ASP A 388 1.63 -11.46 23.84
C ASP A 388 2.88 -11.42 22.95
N ALA A 389 3.59 -12.54 22.91
CA ALA A 389 4.81 -12.69 22.13
C ALA A 389 4.64 -13.74 21.01
N ASP A 390 3.39 -14.17 20.75
CA ASP A 390 3.12 -15.19 19.76
C ASP A 390 3.55 -14.71 18.36
N GLY A 391 4.10 -15.64 17.58
CA GLY A 391 4.72 -15.34 16.28
C GLY A 391 6.07 -14.60 16.32
N SER A 392 6.58 -14.16 17.50
CA SER A 392 7.93 -13.61 17.60
C SER A 392 9.01 -14.71 17.51
N PRO A 393 10.15 -14.44 16.83
CA PRO A 393 11.33 -15.30 16.87
C PRO A 393 11.83 -15.65 18.28
N VAL A 394 11.64 -14.78 19.29
CA VAL A 394 12.09 -15.03 20.67
C VAL A 394 11.38 -16.23 21.31
N ILE A 395 10.19 -16.53 20.84
CA ILE A 395 9.31 -17.60 21.34
C ILE A 395 9.46 -18.90 20.51
N GLY A 396 10.12 -18.83 19.36
CA GLY A 396 10.42 -19.99 18.51
C GLY A 396 11.45 -20.97 19.11
N GLY A 397 12.09 -20.62 20.23
CA GLY A 397 12.92 -21.51 21.05
C GLY A 397 12.13 -22.11 22.22
N SER A 398 12.58 -23.25 22.76
CA SER A 398 11.86 -24.08 23.75
C SER A 398 11.52 -23.41 25.08
N GLY A 399 10.53 -22.51 25.09
CA GLY A 399 9.99 -21.80 26.25
C GLY A 399 8.52 -21.44 26.04
N TRP A 400 7.72 -21.52 27.10
CA TRP A 400 6.26 -21.35 27.05
C TRP A 400 5.83 -19.87 27.08
N PRO A 401 4.75 -19.49 26.35
CA PRO A 401 4.01 -20.28 25.37
C PRO A 401 4.74 -20.25 24.02
N ASN A 402 5.13 -21.41 23.47
CA ASN A 402 5.87 -21.53 22.20
C ASN A 402 4.97 -21.41 20.95
N GLN A 403 3.99 -20.51 20.99
CA GLN A 403 2.98 -20.39 19.94
C GLN A 403 3.50 -19.48 18.83
N VAL A 404 3.95 -20.11 17.74
CA VAL A 404 4.35 -19.40 16.51
C VAL A 404 3.12 -18.94 15.72
N GLN A 405 1.93 -19.48 16.02
CA GLN A 405 0.69 -19.20 15.32
C GLN A 405 -0.16 -18.22 16.12
N THR A 406 -0.53 -17.10 15.49
CA THR A 406 -1.54 -16.18 15.99
C THR A 406 -2.90 -16.47 15.35
N TRP A 407 -3.99 -16.01 15.96
CA TRP A 407 -5.34 -16.18 15.42
C TRP A 407 -5.53 -15.51 14.04
N LEU A 408 -4.85 -14.38 13.82
CA LEU A 408 -4.84 -13.69 12.55
C LEU A 408 -3.97 -14.43 11.53
N ASN A 409 -4.64 -15.01 10.52
CA ASN A 409 -3.99 -15.32 9.26
C ASN A 409 -4.04 -14.10 8.35
N PHE A 410 -2.87 -13.66 7.88
CA PHE A 410 -2.82 -12.64 6.84
C PHE A 410 -3.32 -13.14 5.50
N ASP A 411 -3.70 -12.20 4.65
CA ASP A 411 -4.21 -12.52 3.33
C ASP A 411 -3.11 -13.10 2.44
N ARG A 412 -3.53 -13.81 1.40
CA ARG A 412 -2.62 -14.43 0.43
C ARG A 412 -1.72 -13.36 -0.22
N GLY A 413 -0.43 -13.68 -0.35
CA GLY A 413 0.60 -12.72 -0.80
C GLY A 413 1.41 -12.10 0.35
N SER A 414 1.13 -12.52 1.59
CA SER A 414 1.93 -12.17 2.76
C SER A 414 3.23 -12.94 2.83
N GLU A 415 4.29 -12.28 3.26
CA GLU A 415 5.59 -12.91 3.55
C GLU A 415 5.49 -13.93 4.70
N PHE A 416 4.65 -13.63 5.68
CA PHE A 416 4.35 -14.50 6.82
C PHE A 416 2.85 -14.73 6.95
N ILE A 417 2.46 -15.95 7.29
CA ILE A 417 1.05 -16.30 7.48
C ILE A 417 0.50 -15.69 8.78
N PHE A 418 1.33 -15.64 9.83
CA PHE A 418 0.96 -15.20 11.17
C PHE A 418 1.56 -13.83 11.48
N ALA A 419 0.91 -13.08 12.37
CA ALA A 419 1.48 -11.85 12.91
C ALA A 419 2.75 -12.12 13.72
N ASN A 420 3.84 -11.40 13.42
CA ASN A 420 5.04 -11.35 14.24
C ASN A 420 4.84 -10.30 15.35
N ALA A 421 4.80 -10.72 16.61
CA ALA A 421 4.57 -9.82 17.74
C ALA A 421 5.63 -8.72 17.91
N GLU A 422 6.85 -8.88 17.40
CA GLU A 422 7.90 -7.83 17.44
C GLU A 422 7.65 -6.69 16.45
N GLU A 423 6.97 -6.99 15.34
CA GLU A 423 6.86 -6.09 14.18
C GLU A 423 5.45 -5.53 14.04
N ILE A 424 4.43 -6.35 14.29
CA ILE A 424 3.03 -5.99 14.04
C ILE A 424 2.37 -5.56 15.36
N PRO A 425 1.88 -4.31 15.45
CA PRO A 425 1.05 -3.91 16.56
C PRO A 425 -0.28 -4.66 16.49
N PHE A 426 -0.57 -5.45 17.52
CA PHE A 426 -1.87 -6.08 17.66
C PHE A 426 -2.31 -6.19 19.12
N ILE A 427 -3.61 -6.37 19.28
CA ILE A 427 -4.27 -6.70 20.55
C ILE A 427 -4.84 -8.11 20.50
N VAL A 428 -5.11 -8.66 21.67
CA VAL A 428 -5.67 -9.99 21.86
C VAL A 428 -7.08 -9.89 22.40
N VAL A 429 -7.99 -10.68 21.84
CA VAL A 429 -9.39 -10.74 22.31
C VAL A 429 -9.73 -12.10 22.92
N PRO A 430 -10.56 -12.15 23.98
CA PRO A 430 -10.92 -13.40 24.62
C PRO A 430 -11.66 -14.35 23.67
N GLN A 431 -11.27 -15.62 23.69
CA GLN A 431 -12.02 -16.70 23.04
C GLN A 431 -13.37 -16.94 23.74
N ARG A 432 -14.21 -17.80 23.15
CA ARG A 432 -15.44 -18.29 23.77
C ARG A 432 -15.16 -19.28 24.90
N THR A 433 -16.07 -19.39 25.86
CA THR A 433 -16.04 -20.47 26.87
C THR A 433 -16.16 -21.85 26.20
N PRO A 434 -15.65 -22.94 26.81
CA PRO A 434 -15.68 -24.28 26.22
C PRO A 434 -17.10 -24.77 25.86
N ASP A 435 -18.09 -24.38 26.66
CA ASP A 435 -19.51 -24.70 26.44
C ASP A 435 -20.22 -23.72 25.51
N ARG A 436 -19.49 -22.73 24.98
CA ARG A 436 -19.93 -21.74 23.98
C ARG A 436 -21.03 -20.78 24.46
N GLN A 437 -21.36 -20.76 25.74
CA GLN A 437 -22.41 -19.91 26.28
C GLN A 437 -21.99 -18.43 26.24
N ILE A 438 -20.80 -18.12 26.76
CA ILE A 438 -20.25 -16.77 26.82
C ILE A 438 -19.16 -16.63 25.74
N SER A 439 -19.24 -15.58 24.93
CA SER A 439 -18.29 -15.34 23.84
C SER A 439 -18.11 -13.85 23.59
N PHE A 440 -16.95 -13.32 23.98
CA PHE A 440 -16.60 -11.92 23.77
C PHE A 440 -16.64 -11.55 22.28
N GLN A 441 -16.02 -12.37 21.43
CA GLN A 441 -15.98 -12.17 19.97
C GLN A 441 -17.38 -12.13 19.36
N ARG A 442 -18.30 -13.02 19.77
CA ARG A 442 -19.68 -13.05 19.26
C ARG A 442 -20.46 -11.82 19.72
N ASP A 443 -20.36 -11.48 21.00
CA ASP A 443 -21.19 -10.44 21.61
C ASP A 443 -20.72 -9.02 21.21
N THR A 444 -19.46 -8.90 20.75
CA THR A 444 -18.90 -7.65 20.18
C THR A 444 -18.88 -7.61 18.65
N GLY A 445 -18.91 -8.78 17.99
CA GLY A 445 -18.70 -8.89 16.55
C GLY A 445 -17.24 -8.71 16.10
N ILE A 446 -16.28 -8.65 17.02
CA ILE A 446 -14.85 -8.50 16.72
C ILE A 446 -14.31 -9.78 16.06
N GLY A 447 -13.62 -9.61 14.93
CA GLY A 447 -12.96 -10.67 14.18
C GLY A 447 -11.45 -10.44 13.98
N PRO A 448 -10.74 -11.43 13.42
CA PRO A 448 -9.31 -11.34 13.21
C PRO A 448 -8.98 -10.31 12.12
N GLY A 449 -8.04 -9.42 12.44
CA GLY A 449 -7.58 -8.34 11.56
C GLY A 449 -8.41 -7.06 11.64
N ASP A 450 -9.47 -7.02 12.45
CA ASP A 450 -10.20 -5.78 12.72
C ASP A 450 -9.28 -4.71 13.31
N LEU A 451 -9.50 -3.45 12.95
CA LEU A 451 -8.66 -2.34 13.41
C LEU A 451 -8.84 -2.11 14.90
N ALA A 452 -7.72 -1.91 15.59
CA ALA A 452 -7.67 -1.68 17.02
C ALA A 452 -6.60 -0.65 17.39
N ILE A 453 -6.83 0.06 18.49
CA ILE A 453 -5.89 1.05 19.01
C ILE A 453 -5.75 0.81 20.51
N ALA A 454 -4.52 0.65 20.99
CA ALA A 454 -4.22 0.63 22.41
C ALA A 454 -3.60 1.97 22.83
N ILE A 455 -3.99 2.50 24.00
CA ILE A 455 -3.68 3.87 24.42
C ILE A 455 -3.27 3.87 25.89
N LYS A 456 -2.16 4.52 26.21
CA LYS A 456 -1.68 4.71 27.59
C LYS A 456 -0.98 6.05 27.74
N GLY A 457 -1.53 6.90 28.61
CA GLY A 457 -1.03 8.26 28.76
C GLY A 457 -1.18 9.02 27.45
N ASP A 458 -0.09 9.55 26.94
CA ASP A 458 0.03 10.27 25.68
C ASP A 458 0.41 9.37 24.48
N LYS A 459 0.54 8.06 24.69
CA LYS A 459 1.00 7.11 23.68
C LYS A 459 -0.15 6.28 23.13
N CYS A 460 -0.12 6.03 21.82
CA CYS A 460 -1.03 5.14 21.13
C CYS A 460 -0.27 4.13 20.28
N SER A 461 -0.83 2.93 20.18
CA SER A 461 -0.42 1.88 19.27
C SER A 461 -1.58 1.55 18.36
N PHE A 462 -1.45 1.87 17.08
CA PHE A 462 -2.45 1.54 16.06
C PHE A 462 -2.11 0.18 15.46
N GLY A 463 -3.06 -0.73 15.50
CA GLY A 463 -2.83 -2.11 15.16
C GLY A 463 -4.11 -2.82 14.73
N VAL A 464 -4.05 -4.15 14.80
CA VAL A 464 -5.17 -5.02 14.48
C VAL A 464 -5.51 -5.93 15.65
N VAL A 465 -6.64 -6.63 15.55
CA VAL A 465 -6.93 -7.79 16.37
C VAL A 465 -6.13 -8.97 15.80
N GLY A 466 -4.99 -9.26 16.44
CA GLY A 466 -3.98 -10.20 15.93
C GLY A 466 -4.11 -11.60 16.52
N ASP A 467 -4.57 -11.71 17.77
CA ASP A 467 -4.69 -13.01 18.43
C ASP A 467 -5.97 -13.18 19.24
N SER A 468 -6.20 -14.41 19.71
CA SER A 468 -7.28 -14.77 20.61
C SER A 468 -6.77 -15.52 21.84
N GLY A 469 -6.99 -14.92 23.01
CA GLY A 469 -6.52 -15.43 24.29
C GLY A 469 -7.55 -16.28 25.03
N PRO A 470 -7.19 -16.88 26.16
CA PRO A 470 -8.14 -17.62 27.00
C PRO A 470 -9.37 -16.78 27.35
N TRP A 471 -10.55 -17.38 27.36
CA TRP A 471 -11.84 -16.71 27.61
C TRP A 471 -11.93 -15.91 28.92
N PHE A 472 -11.09 -16.23 29.90
CA PHE A 472 -10.99 -15.57 31.21
C PHE A 472 -9.87 -14.51 31.29
N ARG A 473 -9.21 -14.19 30.16
CA ARG A 473 -8.17 -13.15 30.04
C ARG A 473 -8.63 -12.06 29.07
N ILE A 474 -8.45 -10.81 29.46
CA ILE A 474 -8.60 -9.62 28.61
C ILE A 474 -7.45 -8.64 28.88
N GLY A 475 -7.08 -7.87 27.85
CA GLY A 475 -5.99 -6.90 27.92
C GLY A 475 -4.64 -7.57 27.71
N GLU A 476 -4.43 -8.19 26.56
CA GLU A 476 -3.12 -8.66 26.10
C GLU A 476 -2.78 -7.97 24.78
N ALA A 477 -1.50 -7.74 24.55
CA ALA A 477 -1.03 -6.99 23.38
C ALA A 477 0.38 -7.40 22.97
N SER A 478 0.65 -7.28 21.66
CA SER A 478 1.92 -7.67 21.05
C SER A 478 3.12 -6.93 21.65
N MET A 479 4.32 -7.49 21.51
CA MET A 479 5.56 -6.83 21.91
C MET A 479 5.72 -5.45 21.26
N ARG A 480 5.30 -5.31 19.99
CA ARG A 480 5.28 -4.04 19.27
C ARG A 480 4.34 -3.04 19.94
N THR A 481 3.10 -3.45 20.24
CA THR A 481 2.15 -2.59 20.96
C THR A 481 2.70 -2.18 22.32
N GLN A 482 3.33 -3.09 23.05
CA GLN A 482 3.98 -2.77 24.33
C GLN A 482 5.07 -1.71 24.17
N ALA A 483 5.91 -1.83 23.14
CA ALA A 483 6.95 -0.86 22.83
C ALA A 483 6.38 0.52 22.47
N ASP A 484 5.35 0.57 21.61
CA ASP A 484 4.67 1.80 21.21
C ASP A 484 4.03 2.50 22.43
N LEU A 485 3.58 1.75 23.44
CA LEU A 485 3.08 2.26 24.72
C LEU A 485 4.19 2.61 25.74
N GLY A 486 5.46 2.58 25.33
CA GLY A 486 6.61 2.92 26.17
C GLY A 486 7.04 1.81 27.12
N ASN A 487 6.73 0.56 26.82
CA ASN A 487 7.08 -0.62 27.60
C ASN A 487 7.75 -1.69 26.71
N PRO A 488 8.94 -1.43 26.14
CA PRO A 488 9.63 -2.40 25.27
C PRO A 488 9.93 -3.71 26.01
N GLN A 489 9.85 -4.84 25.31
CA GLN A 489 9.87 -6.17 25.94
C GLN A 489 11.19 -6.94 25.80
N CYS A 490 12.09 -6.52 24.91
CA CYS A 490 13.41 -7.11 24.79
C CYS A 490 14.22 -6.86 26.07
N ALA A 491 14.90 -7.88 26.59
CA ALA A 491 15.72 -7.77 27.80
C ALA A 491 16.93 -6.84 27.61
N ARG A 492 17.40 -6.73 26.36
CA ARG A 492 18.38 -5.73 25.93
C ARG A 492 17.65 -4.68 25.11
N GLN A 493 17.96 -3.43 25.39
CA GLN A 493 17.45 -2.30 24.62
C GLN A 493 17.94 -2.40 23.17
N ASP A 494 17.05 -2.08 22.23
CA ASP A 494 17.29 -2.09 20.77
C ASP A 494 17.71 -3.45 20.17
N GLU A 495 17.53 -4.56 20.91
CA GLU A 495 17.77 -5.90 20.40
C GLU A 495 16.64 -6.35 19.47
N HIS A 496 16.98 -6.56 18.20
CA HIS A 496 16.06 -7.08 17.18
C HIS A 496 16.79 -8.06 16.24
N PRO A 497 16.28 -9.29 16.02
CA PRO A 497 15.14 -9.88 16.73
C PRO A 497 15.45 -10.08 18.22
N CYS A 498 14.41 -10.03 19.05
CA CYS A 498 14.52 -10.22 20.48
C CYS A 498 15.10 -11.60 20.80
N LYS A 499 16.11 -11.69 21.68
CA LYS A 499 16.68 -12.97 22.11
C LYS A 499 16.14 -13.45 23.44
N ARG A 500 15.66 -12.52 24.27
CA ARG A 500 15.05 -12.84 25.56
C ARG A 500 14.09 -11.75 25.98
N LEU A 501 12.92 -12.14 26.47
CA LEU A 501 11.97 -11.21 27.07
C LEU A 501 12.44 -10.72 28.44
N ARG A 502 12.11 -9.46 28.78
CA ARG A 502 12.21 -8.92 30.14
C ARG A 502 11.43 -9.80 31.10
N GLY A 503 11.97 -10.06 32.29
CA GLY A 503 11.30 -10.90 33.28
C GLY A 503 11.11 -12.38 32.88
N GLY A 504 11.70 -12.83 31.76
CA GLY A 504 11.60 -14.21 31.27
C GLY A 504 10.39 -14.47 30.36
N SER A 505 9.23 -13.89 30.69
CA SER A 505 7.98 -14.03 29.93
C SER A 505 7.37 -12.69 29.48
N GLY A 506 8.13 -11.60 29.57
CA GLY A 506 7.63 -10.24 29.37
C GLY A 506 7.14 -9.62 30.67
N ILE A 507 7.17 -8.29 30.74
CA ILE A 507 6.63 -7.50 31.85
C ILE A 507 5.54 -6.61 31.28
N GLY A 508 4.28 -7.04 31.45
CA GLY A 508 3.11 -6.30 30.98
C GLY A 508 2.84 -5.02 31.77
N ILE A 509 1.92 -4.20 31.24
CA ILE A 509 1.39 -3.03 31.92
C ILE A 509 0.27 -3.48 32.84
N ALA A 510 0.38 -3.20 34.13
CA ALA A 510 -0.56 -3.73 35.14
C ALA A 510 -2.00 -3.21 34.99
N ALA A 511 -2.22 -1.98 34.53
CA ALA A 511 -3.55 -1.37 34.35
C ALA A 511 -3.47 -0.08 33.51
N GLY A 512 -4.64 0.46 33.14
CA GLY A 512 -4.77 1.80 32.57
C GLY A 512 -4.50 1.90 31.08
N VAL A 513 -4.53 0.78 30.35
CA VAL A 513 -4.47 0.77 28.88
C VAL A 513 -5.89 0.80 28.36
N THR A 514 -6.23 1.81 27.57
CA THR A 514 -7.53 1.93 26.90
C THR A 514 -7.42 1.40 25.49
N TYR A 515 -8.34 0.51 25.13
CA TYR A 515 -8.44 -0.14 23.84
C TYR A 515 -9.67 0.41 23.12
N VAL A 516 -9.51 0.84 21.88
CA VAL A 516 -10.60 1.20 20.97
C VAL A 516 -10.56 0.21 19.82
N VAL A 517 -11.60 -0.60 19.68
CA VAL A 517 -11.67 -1.66 18.67
C VAL A 517 -12.85 -1.38 17.75
N PHE A 518 -12.62 -1.50 16.45
CA PHE A 518 -13.63 -1.25 15.42
C PHE A 518 -14.03 -2.60 14.78
N PRO A 519 -15.12 -3.25 15.20
CA PRO A 519 -15.50 -4.54 14.65
C PRO A 519 -15.83 -4.48 13.16
N LYS A 520 -15.56 -5.57 12.43
CA LYS A 520 -15.84 -5.72 10.98
C LYS A 520 -15.12 -4.66 10.13
N THR A 521 -13.91 -4.28 10.52
CA THR A 521 -13.11 -3.28 9.82
C THR A 521 -11.80 -3.82 9.26
N ARG A 522 -11.58 -5.15 9.28
CA ARG A 522 -10.41 -5.77 8.66
C ARG A 522 -10.14 -5.20 7.25
N PRO A 523 -8.99 -4.55 7.04
CA PRO A 523 -8.55 -4.11 5.71
C PRO A 523 -8.39 -5.30 4.77
N ARG A 524 -8.68 -5.13 3.48
CA ARG A 524 -8.49 -6.19 2.48
C ARG A 524 -7.83 -5.62 1.20
N PRO A 525 -6.62 -6.09 0.83
CA PRO A 525 -5.84 -7.10 1.53
C PRO A 525 -5.18 -6.55 2.82
N LEU A 526 -5.05 -7.40 3.84
CA LEU A 526 -4.18 -7.18 5.00
C LEU A 526 -2.99 -8.14 4.90
N LEU A 527 -1.83 -7.61 4.48
CA LEU A 527 -0.61 -8.38 4.22
C LEU A 527 0.39 -8.22 5.37
N SER A 528 1.16 -9.27 5.69
CA SER A 528 2.10 -9.23 6.82
C SER A 528 3.11 -8.08 6.72
N GLN A 529 3.64 -7.82 5.54
CA GLN A 529 4.65 -6.81 5.26
C GLN A 529 4.14 -5.37 5.30
N THR A 530 2.82 -5.14 5.28
CA THR A 530 2.22 -3.80 5.34
C THR A 530 1.20 -3.62 6.47
N ALA A 531 0.95 -4.65 7.27
CA ALA A 531 -0.14 -4.67 8.25
C ALA A 531 -0.05 -3.53 9.27
N ALA A 532 1.15 -3.21 9.77
CA ALA A 532 1.34 -2.13 10.72
C ALA A 532 0.97 -0.75 10.12
N GLU A 533 1.42 -0.47 8.89
CA GLU A 533 1.16 0.80 8.20
C GLU A 533 -0.32 0.96 7.85
N VAL A 534 -0.94 -0.10 7.34
CA VAL A 534 -2.36 -0.12 7.00
C VAL A 534 -3.20 0.08 8.26
N ALA A 535 -2.86 -0.60 9.35
CA ALA A 535 -3.54 -0.46 10.63
C ALA A 535 -3.42 0.96 11.20
N ALA A 536 -2.24 1.57 11.10
CA ALA A 536 -2.03 2.96 11.50
C ALA A 536 -2.93 3.93 10.72
N ARG A 537 -2.89 3.87 9.39
CA ARG A 537 -3.65 4.77 8.53
C ARG A 537 -5.16 4.59 8.69
N GLU A 538 -5.65 3.35 8.57
CA GLU A 538 -7.09 3.09 8.59
C GLU A 538 -7.67 3.15 9.99
N GLY A 539 -6.89 2.74 11.01
CA GLY A 539 -7.23 2.90 12.41
C GLY A 539 -7.35 4.37 12.80
N ALA A 540 -6.41 5.22 12.34
CA ALA A 540 -6.48 6.67 12.58
C ALA A 540 -7.72 7.31 11.93
N ALA A 541 -8.05 6.92 10.70
CA ALA A 541 -9.27 7.38 10.03
C ALA A 541 -10.55 6.95 10.78
N LYS A 542 -10.62 5.69 11.23
CA LYS A 542 -11.74 5.18 12.04
C LYS A 542 -11.88 5.90 13.37
N ALA A 543 -10.78 6.11 14.07
CA ALA A 543 -10.75 6.86 15.32
C ALA A 543 -11.21 8.31 15.15
N ALA A 544 -10.74 9.00 14.11
CA ALA A 544 -11.17 10.36 13.84
C ALA A 544 -12.69 10.45 13.61
N GLY A 545 -13.26 9.51 12.84
CA GLY A 545 -14.70 9.43 12.60
C GLY A 545 -15.48 9.09 13.88
N PHE A 546 -15.00 8.13 14.67
CA PHE A 546 -15.61 7.74 15.94
C PHE A 546 -15.64 8.90 16.94
N LEU A 547 -14.53 9.62 17.10
CA LEU A 547 -14.46 10.80 17.96
C LEU A 547 -15.41 11.89 17.50
N ALA A 548 -15.43 12.19 16.19
CA ALA A 548 -16.30 13.24 15.64
C ALA A 548 -17.80 12.95 15.87
N ALA A 549 -18.18 11.67 15.86
CA ALA A 549 -19.57 11.27 16.05
C ALA A 549 -20.00 11.18 17.53
N ASN A 550 -19.06 11.03 18.47
CA ASN A 550 -19.40 10.62 19.84
C ASN A 550 -18.79 11.49 20.96
N SER A 551 -17.93 12.45 20.62
CA SER A 551 -17.41 13.45 21.57
C SER A 551 -18.41 14.60 21.72
N ARG A 552 -18.61 15.07 22.95
CA ARG A 552 -19.47 16.22 23.24
C ARG A 552 -18.75 17.55 23.10
#